data_AF-L8GAP1-F1
#
_entry.id   AF-L8GAP1-F1
#
_cell.length_a   1.000
_cell.length_b   1.000
_cell.length_c   1.000
_cell.angle_alpha   90.00
_cell.angle_beta   90.00
_cell.angle_gamma   90.00
#
_symmetry.space_group_name_H-M   'P 1'
#
loop_
_entity.id
_entity.type
_entity.pdbx_description
1 polymer ?
#
loop_
_entity_poly.entity_id
_entity_poly.type
_entity_poly.pdbx_seq_one_letter_code
_entity_poly.pdbx_strand_id
1 'polypeptide(L)'
;MSIYKDFSSVTRASLTHALSDLSLPSAAIDSLMRAYDSLDLNPDAGPGLISLQSSTAIDAYIFSNGSPAMLKASVTKSLSLAQFQGIFQDIVSVEEVKVYKPDPKAYQYLGGVEGRVGGSAGFGVDRWIGGVGGGEGADGCCEGGG
;
A
#
# COMPACT_ATOMS: atom_id res chain seq x y z
N MET A 1 -21.47 -17.12 0.47
CA MET A 1 -21.49 -15.92 -0.41
C MET A 1 -20.51 -14.93 0.19
N SER A 2 -19.40 -14.63 -0.49
CA SER A 2 -18.40 -13.69 0.05
C SER A 2 -18.91 -12.27 -0.11
N ILE A 3 -18.96 -11.51 0.97
CA ILE A 3 -19.42 -10.11 0.99
C ILE A 3 -18.18 -9.23 1.05
N TYR A 4 -17.89 -8.50 -0.03
CA TYR A 4 -16.86 -7.47 -0.01
C TYR A 4 -17.28 -6.31 0.89
N LYS A 5 -16.34 -5.79 1.67
CA LYS A 5 -16.42 -4.50 2.37
C LYS A 5 -15.20 -3.69 1.96
N ASP A 6 -15.29 -2.36 1.99
CA ASP A 6 -14.12 -1.51 1.76
C ASP A 6 -13.05 -1.76 2.83
N PHE A 7 -11.79 -1.45 2.50
CA PHE A 7 -10.66 -1.73 3.40
C PHE A 7 -10.69 -0.87 4.67
N SER A 8 -11.35 0.29 4.67
CA SER A 8 -11.51 1.11 5.87
C SER A 8 -12.41 0.42 6.89
N SER A 9 -13.52 -0.16 6.42
CA SER A 9 -14.44 -0.97 7.20
C SER A 9 -13.76 -2.21 7.79
N VAL A 10 -12.94 -2.91 6.99
CA VAL A 10 -12.16 -4.07 7.47
C VAL A 10 -11.12 -3.64 8.50
N THR A 11 -10.37 -2.57 8.24
CA THR A 11 -9.34 -2.04 9.16
C THR A 11 -9.96 -1.63 10.49
N ARG A 12 -11.10 -0.93 10.47
CA ARG A 12 -11.84 -0.55 11.68
C ARG A 12 -12.30 -1.77 12.46
N ALA A 13 -12.88 -2.76 11.79
CA ALA A 13 -13.35 -3.98 12.44
C ALA A 13 -12.19 -4.75 13.10
N SER A 14 -11.06 -4.90 12.40
CA SER A 14 -9.84 -5.52 12.94
C SER A 14 -9.29 -4.74 14.13
N LEU A 15 -9.25 -3.41 14.05
CA LEU A 15 -8.80 -2.56 15.15
C LEU A 15 -9.70 -2.68 16.38
N THR A 16 -11.02 -2.61 16.20
CA THR A 16 -11.99 -2.79 17.29
C THR A 16 -11.88 -4.18 17.92
N HIS A 17 -11.65 -5.22 17.12
CA HIS A 17 -11.45 -6.57 17.63
C HIS A 17 -10.15 -6.69 18.44
N ALA A 18 -9.03 -6.18 17.91
CA ALA A 18 -7.72 -6.22 18.57
C ALA A 18 -7.70 -5.43 19.90
N LEU A 19 -8.52 -4.39 20.02
CA LEU A 19 -8.60 -3.53 21.21
C LEU A 19 -9.83 -3.84 22.08
N SER A 20 -10.49 -4.98 21.85
CA SER A 20 -11.74 -5.33 22.54
C SER A 20 -11.61 -5.38 24.06
N ASP A 21 -10.46 -5.83 24.58
CA ASP A 21 -10.19 -5.90 26.03
C ASP A 21 -9.93 -4.52 26.67
N LEU A 22 -9.61 -3.49 25.86
CA LEU A 22 -9.23 -2.16 26.37
C LEU A 22 -10.42 -1.20 26.50
N SER A 23 -11.63 -1.61 26.10
CA SER A 23 -12.88 -0.82 26.24
C SER A 23 -12.72 0.65 25.82
N LEU A 24 -12.11 0.89 24.65
CA LEU A 24 -11.84 2.24 24.19
C LEU A 24 -13.12 2.96 23.71
N PRO A 25 -13.23 4.29 23.93
CA PRO A 25 -14.33 5.07 23.38
C PRO A 25 -14.22 5.14 21.85
N SER A 26 -15.36 5.29 21.17
CA SER A 26 -15.43 5.42 19.71
C SER A 26 -14.52 6.52 19.16
N ALA A 27 -14.42 7.64 19.88
CA ALA A 27 -13.55 8.76 19.51
C ALA A 27 -12.04 8.39 19.45
N ALA A 28 -11.60 7.46 20.30
CA ALA A 28 -10.22 6.96 20.28
C ALA A 28 -9.98 6.07 19.06
N ILE A 29 -10.93 5.17 18.74
CA ILE A 29 -10.89 4.36 17.51
C ILE A 29 -10.87 5.26 16.27
N ASP A 30 -11.69 6.31 16.23
CA ASP A 30 -11.70 7.27 15.13
C ASP A 30 -10.36 8.01 15.00
N SER A 31 -9.71 8.32 16.12
CA SER A 31 -8.38 8.94 16.11
C SER A 31 -7.31 8.00 15.55
N LEU A 32 -7.37 6.71 15.91
CA LEU A 32 -6.46 5.70 15.40
C LEU A 32 -6.68 5.45 13.89
N MET A 33 -7.94 5.41 13.44
CA MET A 33 -8.26 5.32 12.01
C MET A 33 -7.73 6.53 11.23
N ARG A 34 -7.82 7.75 11.80
CA ARG A 34 -7.21 8.94 11.18
C ARG A 34 -5.69 8.89 11.14
N ALA A 35 -5.04 8.30 12.14
CA ALA A 35 -3.59 8.11 12.14
C ALA A 35 -3.15 7.09 11.08
N TYR A 36 -3.97 6.07 10.82
CA TYR A 36 -3.74 5.09 9.75
C TYR A 36 -3.72 5.73 8.36
N ASP A 37 -4.49 6.80 8.15
CA ASP A 37 -4.50 7.58 6.90
C ASP A 37 -3.22 8.42 6.69
N SER A 38 -2.30 8.49 7.66
CA SER A 38 -1.11 9.35 7.59
C SER A 38 0.18 8.62 7.98
N LEU A 39 0.24 7.31 7.76
CA LEU A 39 1.42 6.52 8.11
C LEU A 39 2.63 6.90 7.26
N ASP A 40 3.78 6.97 7.91
CA ASP A 40 5.05 7.29 7.27
C ASP A 40 5.63 6.14 6.44
N LEU A 41 6.52 6.50 5.53
CA LEU A 41 7.38 5.57 4.81
C LEU A 41 8.17 4.73 5.79
N ASN A 42 8.30 3.44 5.47
CA ASN A 42 9.35 2.63 6.06
C ASN A 42 10.71 3.28 5.70
N PRO A 43 11.64 3.47 6.66
CA PRO A 43 12.95 4.08 6.40
C PRO A 43 13.74 3.46 5.24
N ASP A 44 13.53 2.17 4.94
CA ASP A 44 14.16 1.46 3.82
C ASP A 44 13.62 1.86 2.43
N ALA A 45 12.42 2.42 2.35
CA ALA A 45 11.75 2.76 1.09
C ALA A 45 12.25 4.08 0.49
N GLY A 46 12.79 4.98 1.33
CA GLY A 46 13.25 6.31 0.92
C GLY A 46 14.27 6.28 -0.23
N PRO A 47 15.39 5.53 -0.09
CA PRO A 47 16.37 5.41 -1.17
C PRO A 47 15.79 4.91 -2.49
N GLY A 48 14.89 3.92 -2.45
CA GLY A 48 14.23 3.39 -3.65
C GLY A 48 13.34 4.41 -4.35
N LEU A 49 12.59 5.21 -3.59
CA LEU A 49 11.75 6.28 -4.15
C LEU A 49 12.59 7.41 -4.76
N ILE A 50 13.75 7.73 -4.18
CA ILE A 50 14.69 8.71 -4.75
C ILE A 50 15.28 8.20 -6.08
N SER A 51 15.64 6.91 -6.14
CA SER A 51 16.11 6.28 -7.38
C SER A 51 15.02 6.28 -8.46
N LEU A 52 13.77 5.99 -8.09
CA LEU A 52 12.63 6.07 -9.02
C LEU A 52 12.39 7.49 -9.52
N GLN A 53 12.46 8.50 -8.65
CA GLN A 53 12.32 9.90 -9.03
C GLN A 53 13.36 10.36 -10.06
N SER A 54 14.54 9.75 -10.04
CA SER A 54 15.64 10.08 -10.96
C SER A 54 15.57 9.31 -12.28
N SER A 55 14.66 8.33 -12.40
CA SER A 55 14.50 7.49 -13.58
C SER A 55 13.36 8.00 -14.46
N THR A 56 13.58 8.03 -15.77
CA THR A 56 12.53 8.29 -16.78
C THR A 56 12.07 7.02 -17.48
N ALA A 57 12.66 5.87 -17.15
CA ALA A 57 12.41 4.60 -17.81
C ALA A 57 11.44 3.69 -17.03
N ILE A 58 11.02 4.11 -15.83
CA ILE A 58 10.19 3.29 -14.94
C ILE A 58 8.92 4.06 -14.59
N ASP A 59 7.78 3.49 -14.93
CA ASP A 59 6.49 3.97 -14.46
C ASP A 59 6.22 3.39 -13.06
N ALA A 60 6.04 4.29 -12.08
CA ALA A 60 5.74 3.91 -10.70
C ALA A 60 4.24 4.02 -10.42
N TYR A 61 3.68 3.02 -9.74
CA TYR A 61 2.28 2.99 -9.32
C TYR A 61 2.19 2.64 -7.83
N ILE A 62 1.24 3.24 -7.12
CA ILE A 62 0.84 2.75 -5.80
C ILE A 62 -0.27 1.72 -6.02
N PHE A 63 -0.02 0.45 -5.68
CA PHE A 63 -1.02 -0.61 -5.79
C PHE A 63 -1.33 -1.19 -4.42
N SER A 64 -2.56 -1.04 -3.91
CA SER A 64 -2.86 -1.40 -2.51
C SER A 64 -4.29 -1.90 -2.29
N ASN A 65 -4.47 -2.66 -1.21
CA ASN A 65 -5.79 -3.05 -0.71
C ASN A 65 -6.60 -1.85 -0.16
N GLY A 66 -5.93 -0.76 0.23
CA GLY A 66 -6.58 0.42 0.79
C GLY A 66 -7.62 1.02 -0.15
N SER A 67 -8.69 1.59 0.41
CA SER A 67 -9.69 2.28 -0.41
C SER A 67 -9.10 3.55 -1.05
N PRO A 68 -9.65 4.05 -2.17
CA PRO A 68 -9.11 5.23 -2.85
C PRO A 68 -8.96 6.45 -1.93
N ALA A 69 -9.90 6.64 -1.00
CA ALA A 69 -9.84 7.72 -0.02
C ALA A 69 -8.68 7.55 0.96
N MET A 70 -8.44 6.33 1.47
CA MET A 70 -7.32 6.03 2.37
C MET A 70 -5.99 6.25 1.67
N LEU A 71 -5.81 5.73 0.45
CA LEU A 71 -4.55 5.86 -0.28
C LEU A 71 -4.25 7.31 -0.63
N LYS A 72 -5.24 8.08 -1.09
CA LYS A 72 -5.09 9.51 -1.34
C LYS A 72 -4.73 10.26 -0.06
N ALA A 73 -5.33 9.91 1.07
CA ALA A 73 -4.99 10.49 2.35
C ALA A 73 -3.55 10.16 2.75
N SER A 74 -3.11 8.90 2.60
CA SER A 74 -1.74 8.49 2.91
C SER A 74 -0.71 9.24 2.09
N VAL A 75 -0.94 9.40 0.78
CA VAL A 75 -0.05 10.14 -0.11
C VAL A 75 0.02 11.62 0.23
N THR A 76 -1.11 12.23 0.63
CA THR A 76 -1.16 13.69 0.85
C THR A 76 -0.83 14.11 2.29
N LYS A 77 -1.08 13.27 3.28
CA LYS A 77 -0.95 13.59 4.71
C LYS A 77 0.34 13.08 5.33
N SER A 78 0.93 12.00 4.79
CA SER A 78 2.24 11.54 5.27
C SER A 78 3.32 12.50 4.80
N LEU A 79 4.05 13.10 5.74
CA LEU A 79 5.14 14.03 5.43
C LEU A 79 6.25 13.36 4.62
N SER A 80 6.56 12.11 4.95
CA SER A 80 7.61 11.35 4.29
C SER A 80 7.24 10.93 2.86
N LEU A 81 5.95 10.67 2.58
CA LEU A 81 5.47 10.24 1.26
C LEU A 81 5.02 11.40 0.36
N ALA A 82 4.53 12.50 0.91
CA ALA A 82 3.97 13.61 0.13
C ALA A 82 4.95 14.21 -0.89
N GLN A 83 6.24 14.26 -0.56
CA GLN A 83 7.28 14.72 -1.48
C GLN A 83 7.45 13.84 -2.73
N PHE A 84 6.99 12.59 -2.67
CA PHE A 84 7.06 11.62 -3.77
C PHE A 84 5.74 11.52 -4.54
N GLN A 85 4.70 12.28 -4.21
CA GLN A 85 3.40 12.19 -4.90
C GLN A 85 3.53 12.32 -6.43
N GLY A 86 4.42 13.19 -6.91
CA GLY A 86 4.61 13.45 -8.33
C GLY A 86 5.35 12.37 -9.12
N ILE A 87 5.87 11.32 -8.45
CA ILE A 87 6.57 10.24 -9.16
C ILE A 87 5.62 9.12 -9.60
N PHE A 88 4.43 9.04 -9.00
CA PHE A 88 3.47 7.97 -9.26
C PHE A 88 2.55 8.38 -10.41
N GLN A 89 2.45 7.53 -11.42
CA GLN A 89 1.55 7.71 -12.55
C GLN A 89 0.09 7.57 -12.13
N ASP A 90 -0.19 6.63 -11.23
CA ASP A 90 -1.53 6.46 -10.66
C ASP A 90 -1.49 5.77 -9.28
N ILE A 91 -2.60 5.89 -8.55
CA ILE A 91 -2.89 5.19 -7.31
C ILE A 91 -4.01 4.19 -7.60
N VAL A 92 -3.63 2.92 -7.67
CA VAL A 92 -4.50 1.79 -8.04
C VAL A 92 -4.98 1.09 -6.77
N SER A 93 -6.26 1.24 -6.46
CA SER A 93 -6.93 0.43 -5.43
C SER A 93 -7.42 -0.90 -6.03
N VAL A 94 -7.62 -1.90 -5.18
CA VAL A 94 -8.30 -3.16 -5.54
C VAL A 94 -9.82 -3.06 -5.35
N GLU A 95 -10.30 -1.98 -4.75
CA GLU A 95 -11.72 -1.77 -4.46
C GLU A 95 -12.58 -1.81 -5.73
N GLU A 96 -12.01 -1.36 -6.85
CA GLU A 96 -12.60 -1.34 -8.18
C GLU A 96 -12.99 -2.74 -8.67
N VAL A 97 -12.25 -3.76 -8.23
CA VAL A 97 -12.55 -5.18 -8.52
C VAL A 97 -13.17 -5.93 -7.34
N LYS A 98 -13.40 -5.25 -6.21
CA LYS A 98 -14.06 -5.79 -5.01
C LYS A 98 -13.46 -7.11 -4.53
N VAL A 99 -12.14 -7.23 -4.61
CA VAL A 99 -11.34 -8.33 -4.06
C VAL A 99 -10.16 -7.74 -3.29
N TYR A 100 -9.48 -8.55 -2.49
CA TYR A 100 -8.20 -8.18 -1.91
C TYR A 100 -7.08 -8.98 -2.53
N LYS A 101 -5.87 -8.43 -2.53
CA LYS A 101 -4.67 -9.24 -2.74
C LYS A 101 -4.62 -10.38 -1.71
N PRO A 102 -4.14 -11.59 -2.08
CA PRO A 102 -3.49 -11.93 -3.34
C PRO A 102 -4.42 -12.47 -4.44
N ASP A 103 -5.71 -12.09 -4.49
CA ASP A 103 -6.62 -12.56 -5.56
C ASP A 103 -6.09 -12.17 -6.96
N PRO A 104 -5.97 -13.13 -7.91
CA PRO A 104 -5.45 -12.87 -9.25
C PRO A 104 -6.15 -11.74 -10.00
N LYS A 105 -7.45 -11.49 -9.74
CA LYS A 105 -8.21 -10.40 -10.36
C LYS A 105 -7.63 -9.03 -10.03
N ALA A 106 -7.04 -8.86 -8.85
CA ALA A 106 -6.40 -7.61 -8.44
C ALA A 106 -5.19 -7.29 -9.35
N TYR A 107 -4.37 -8.29 -9.66
CA TYR A 107 -3.19 -8.10 -10.51
C TYR A 107 -3.55 -8.00 -12.00
N GLN A 108 -4.59 -8.71 -12.45
CA GLN A 108 -5.13 -8.54 -13.80
C GLN A 108 -5.66 -7.12 -14.01
N TYR A 109 -6.30 -6.54 -12.99
CA TYR A 109 -6.75 -5.16 -13.02
C TYR A 109 -5.57 -4.18 -13.12
N LEU A 110 -4.50 -4.37 -12.33
CA LEU A 110 -3.29 -3.55 -12.43
C LEU A 110 -2.69 -3.59 -13.84
N GLY A 111 -2.48 -4.76 -14.43
CA GLY A 111 -1.95 -4.87 -15.79
C GLY A 111 -2.85 -4.21 -16.85
N GLY A 112 -4.16 -4.22 -16.62
CA GLY A 112 -5.12 -3.49 -17.45
C GLY A 112 -5.06 -1.97 -17.29
N VAL A 113 -4.65 -1.44 -16.14
CA VAL A 113 -4.40 -0.01 -15.91
C VAL A 113 -3.10 0.41 -16.60
N GLU A 114 -2.00 -0.31 -16.39
CA GLU A 114 -0.71 -0.03 -17.02
C GLU A 114 -0.80 0.03 -18.56
N GLY A 115 -1.54 -0.92 -19.15
CA GLY A 115 -1.78 -0.96 -20.60
C GLY A 115 -2.60 0.21 -21.15
N ARG A 116 -3.40 0.89 -20.33
CA ARG A 116 -4.15 2.10 -20.75
C ARG A 116 -3.30 3.36 -20.68
N VAL A 117 -2.32 3.40 -19.78
CA VAL A 117 -1.42 4.54 -19.58
C VAL A 117 -0.23 4.48 -20.56
N GLY A 118 -0.04 3.37 -21.27
CA GLY A 118 0.98 3.21 -22.32
C GLY A 118 2.38 2.91 -21.77
N GLY A 119 2.47 2.47 -20.51
CA GLY A 119 3.73 2.24 -19.82
C GLY A 119 4.43 0.93 -20.19
N SER A 120 5.77 0.95 -20.19
CA SER A 120 6.59 -0.27 -20.18
C SER A 120 6.62 -0.87 -18.78
N ALA A 121 6.77 -2.20 -18.67
CA ALA A 121 6.74 -3.02 -17.44
C ALA A 121 6.82 -2.22 -16.11
N GLY A 122 5.67 -2.01 -15.47
CA GLY A 122 5.54 -1.25 -14.22
C GLY A 122 6.11 -1.99 -13.02
N PHE A 123 6.69 -1.24 -12.08
CA PHE A 123 7.09 -1.78 -10.77
C PHE A 123 6.03 -1.40 -9.73
N GLY A 124 5.17 -2.37 -9.38
CA GLY A 124 4.17 -2.19 -8.33
C GLY A 124 4.78 -2.42 -6.95
N VAL A 125 4.83 -1.38 -6.11
CA VAL A 125 5.17 -1.54 -4.69
C VAL A 125 3.97 -2.14 -3.95
N ASP A 126 4.07 -3.40 -3.51
CA ASP A 126 3.07 -4.01 -2.63
C ASP A 126 3.20 -3.42 -1.23
N ARG A 127 2.49 -2.32 -0.98
CA ARG A 127 2.59 -1.61 0.29
C ARG A 127 1.63 -2.18 1.33
N TRP A 128 2.18 -2.97 2.26
CA TRP A 128 1.65 -3.15 3.61
C TRP A 128 2.29 -2.08 4.50
N ILE A 129 1.55 -1.04 4.92
CA ILE A 129 2.06 -0.13 5.95
C ILE A 129 1.71 -0.70 7.32
N GLY A 130 2.74 -1.14 8.04
CA GLY A 130 2.64 -1.68 9.40
C GLY A 130 3.68 -2.76 9.65
N GLY A 131 4.96 -2.40 9.64
CA GLY A 131 6.01 -3.27 10.16
C GLY A 131 6.02 -3.21 11.69
N VAL A 132 5.45 -4.22 12.35
CA VAL A 132 5.93 -4.61 13.68
C VAL A 132 7.12 -5.53 13.43
N GLY A 133 8.29 -5.10 13.91
CA GLY A 133 9.53 -5.84 13.75
C GLY A 133 9.46 -7.25 14.34
N GLY A 134 9.92 -8.21 13.55
CA GLY A 134 10.23 -9.57 13.95
C GLY A 134 11.17 -10.12 12.90
N GLY A 135 12.47 -10.02 13.17
CA GLY A 135 13.49 -10.51 12.25
C GLY A 135 13.49 -12.03 12.20
N GLU A 136 13.63 -12.57 11.00
CA GLU A 136 14.20 -13.90 10.78
C GLU A 136 14.80 -13.91 9.38
N GLY A 137 16.06 -14.34 9.32
CA GLY A 137 16.92 -14.22 8.16
C GLY A 137 16.56 -15.18 7.04
N ALA A 138 16.95 -14.79 5.83
CA ALA A 138 17.12 -15.70 4.72
C ALA A 138 18.53 -15.46 4.15
N ASP A 139 19.46 -16.26 4.66
CA ASP A 139 20.76 -16.52 4.05
C ASP A 139 20.57 -17.41 2.80
N GLY A 140 21.36 -17.13 1.76
CA GLY A 140 21.69 -18.04 0.66
C GLY A 140 20.69 -18.06 -0.50
N CYS A 141 21.07 -18.14 -1.77
CA CYS A 141 22.35 -18.34 -2.45
C CYS A 141 22.09 -17.95 -3.91
N CYS A 142 23.05 -17.26 -4.56
CA CYS A 142 23.34 -17.40 -6.00
C CYS A 142 24.62 -16.61 -6.29
N GLU A 143 25.77 -17.22 -6.04
CA GLU A 143 27.01 -16.86 -6.75
C GLU A 143 26.98 -17.50 -8.14
N GLY A 144 27.48 -16.76 -9.13
CA GLY A 144 27.58 -17.20 -10.52
C GLY A 144 28.87 -17.94 -10.85
N GLY A 145 29.05 -18.17 -12.15
CA GLY A 145 30.35 -18.48 -12.77
C GLY A 145 30.44 -19.89 -13.34
N GLY A 146 30.51 -19.97 -14.69
CA GLY A 146 30.79 -21.18 -15.45
C GLY A 146 30.27 -21.08 -16.88
#